data_AF-D8M1C3-F1
#
_entry.id   AF-D8M1C3-F1
#
_cell.length_a   1.000
_cell.length_b   1.000
_cell.length_c   1.000
_cell.angle_alpha   90.00
_cell.angle_beta   90.00
_cell.angle_gamma   90.00
#
_symmetry.space_group_name_H-M   'P 1'
#
loop_
_entity.id
_entity.type
_entity.pdbx_description
1 polymer ?
#
loop_
_entity_poly.entity_id
_entity_poly.type
_entity_poly.pdbx_seq_one_letter_code
_entity_poly.pdbx_strand_id
1 'polypeptide(L)'
;MKPNGWISLILSNRECVLLQFDNGVFMNQGFMLNEQKVLKVFGNHQIGDISYSEEQSIEVVVEGIVDLDHGSRFEGLILTENKLGIPFGYGELYEKDGFLMYKGIMINWKRFGYGTSYHNNGCIEYEGYWCDDNRYGIGKVYDLSGILLKECEWYNGIECDTDEYRGDGSEPLNIGMKHLKLSDNCVLVDWDVSLLYYLESIEIGNDCFGSVKTFKIDGLNRLKTIKIGTRSFNSLQYSRQNDYREFAVVNCQSLESIEIEEYSFSGYGDKFEVKHLPMLQSIRIGSFRHQSSNFGYSPFVLEGIDKV
;
A
#
# COMPACT_ATOMS: atom_id res chain seq x y z
N MET A 1 -8.83 -4.56 3.75
CA MET A 1 -7.61 -3.74 3.59
C MET A 1 -6.61 -4.49 2.72
N LYS A 2 -6.86 -4.61 1.42
CA LYS A 2 -6.00 -5.38 0.53
C LYS A 2 -5.35 -4.44 -0.49
N PRO A 3 -4.12 -4.72 -0.93
CA PRO A 3 -3.51 -3.92 -1.97
C PRO A 3 -4.34 -3.92 -3.24
N ASN A 4 -4.46 -2.76 -3.87
CA ASN A 4 -5.23 -2.59 -5.08
C ASN A 4 -4.55 -1.59 -6.00
N GLY A 5 -4.54 -1.87 -7.30
CA GLY A 5 -3.80 -1.09 -8.29
C GLY A 5 -2.30 -1.37 -8.26
N TRP A 6 -1.51 -0.39 -8.70
CA TRP A 6 -0.06 -0.49 -8.74
C TRP A 6 0.56 -0.20 -7.36
N ILE A 7 1.44 -1.09 -6.93
CA ILE A 7 2.30 -0.90 -5.75
C ILE A 7 3.72 -0.67 -6.25
N SER A 8 4.37 0.40 -5.77
CA SER A 8 5.78 0.66 -6.02
C SER A 8 6.61 0.38 -4.78
N LEU A 9 7.59 -0.51 -4.91
CA LEU A 9 8.62 -0.77 -3.92
C LEU A 9 9.90 -0.07 -4.37
N ILE A 10 10.25 1.01 -3.67
CA ILE A 10 11.47 1.77 -3.94
C ILE A 10 12.65 1.06 -3.27
N LEU A 11 13.63 0.67 -4.08
CA LEU A 11 14.86 0.01 -3.66
C LEU A 11 16.02 1.03 -3.55
N SER A 12 17.19 0.56 -3.12
CA SER A 12 18.41 1.38 -3.16
C SER A 12 18.75 1.82 -4.60
N ASN A 13 19.46 2.94 -4.73
CA ASN A 13 19.95 3.46 -6.02
C ASN A 13 18.83 3.83 -7.03
N ARG A 14 17.65 4.23 -6.56
CA ARG A 14 16.50 4.64 -7.39
C ARG A 14 15.99 3.54 -8.34
N GLU A 15 16.26 2.28 -8.00
CA GLU A 15 15.58 1.15 -8.60
C GLU A 15 14.20 0.99 -7.98
N CYS A 16 13.22 0.54 -8.75
CA CYS A 16 11.88 0.25 -8.24
C CYS A 16 11.36 -1.08 -8.78
N VAL A 17 10.58 -1.76 -7.95
CA VAL A 17 9.75 -2.89 -8.35
C VAL A 17 8.30 -2.48 -8.25
N LEU A 18 7.61 -2.50 -9.38
CA LEU A 18 6.21 -2.16 -9.53
C LEU A 18 5.41 -3.43 -9.77
N LEU A 19 4.37 -3.67 -8.98
CA LEU A 19 3.53 -4.85 -9.07
C LEU A 19 2.06 -4.45 -9.05
N GLN A 20 1.26 -5.04 -9.93
CA GLN A 20 -0.16 -4.75 -10.03
C GLN A 20 -0.97 -5.77 -9.23
N PHE A 21 -1.92 -5.28 -8.44
CA PHE A 21 -2.82 -6.08 -7.63
C PHE A 21 -4.28 -5.71 -7.90
N ASP A 22 -5.16 -6.70 -7.81
CA ASP A 22 -6.61 -6.51 -7.73
C ASP A 22 -7.08 -7.12 -6.41
N ASN A 23 -7.49 -6.25 -5.49
CA ASN A 23 -8.01 -6.64 -4.17
C ASN A 23 -7.16 -7.73 -3.46
N GLY A 24 -5.84 -7.53 -3.45
CA GLY A 24 -4.84 -8.41 -2.83
C GLY A 24 -4.35 -9.58 -3.68
N VAL A 25 -4.91 -9.77 -4.86
CA VAL A 25 -4.45 -10.78 -5.82
C VAL A 25 -3.42 -10.17 -6.75
N PHE A 26 -2.22 -10.75 -6.81
CA PHE A 26 -1.20 -10.31 -7.77
C PHE A 26 -1.67 -10.64 -9.19
N MET A 27 -1.72 -9.63 -10.05
CA MET A 27 -2.30 -9.73 -11.40
C MET A 27 -1.33 -10.31 -12.43
N ASN A 28 -0.20 -10.87 -11.99
CA ASN A 28 0.87 -11.33 -12.86
C ASN A 28 1.33 -10.25 -13.86
N GLN A 29 1.43 -9.02 -13.35
CA GLN A 29 1.88 -7.86 -14.11
C GLN A 29 2.75 -6.98 -13.22
N GLY A 30 3.94 -6.63 -13.73
CA GLY A 30 4.90 -5.82 -12.99
C GLY A 30 6.10 -5.37 -13.80
N PHE A 31 6.85 -4.42 -13.25
CA PHE A 31 8.08 -3.90 -13.85
C PHE A 31 9.18 -3.79 -12.79
N MET A 32 10.41 -4.14 -13.15
CA MET A 32 11.60 -3.68 -12.46
C MET A 32 12.23 -2.61 -13.32
N LEU A 33 12.54 -1.46 -12.73
CA LEU A 33 13.09 -0.31 -13.46
C LEU A 33 14.17 0.40 -12.66
N ASN A 34 15.02 1.12 -13.38
CA ASN A 34 15.87 2.16 -12.84
C ASN A 34 15.54 3.48 -13.53
N GLU A 35 16.33 4.53 -13.31
CA GLU A 35 16.08 5.85 -13.89
C GLU A 35 16.20 5.92 -15.43
N GLN A 36 16.77 4.90 -16.06
CA GLN A 36 17.13 4.94 -17.48
C GLN A 36 16.30 3.99 -18.33
N LYS A 37 15.87 2.85 -17.77
CA LYS A 37 15.12 1.84 -18.52
C LYS A 37 14.30 0.91 -17.64
N VAL A 38 13.40 0.19 -18.29
CA VAL A 38 12.78 -1.02 -17.72
C VAL A 38 13.82 -2.14 -17.77
N LEU A 39 14.19 -2.67 -16.60
CA LEU A 39 15.17 -3.75 -16.42
C LEU A 39 14.55 -5.12 -16.65
N LYS A 40 13.29 -5.30 -16.21
CA LYS A 40 12.56 -6.55 -16.32
C LYS A 40 11.07 -6.29 -16.35
N VAL A 41 10.33 -7.09 -17.10
CA VAL A 41 8.87 -7.17 -17.02
C VAL A 41 8.50 -8.47 -16.31
N PHE A 42 7.52 -8.41 -15.42
CA PHE A 42 6.99 -9.56 -14.70
C PHE A 42 5.61 -9.91 -15.23
N GLY A 43 5.47 -11.10 -15.80
CA GLY A 43 4.21 -11.59 -16.34
C GLY A 43 3.65 -10.70 -17.46
N ASN A 44 2.43 -11.01 -17.88
CA ASN A 44 1.66 -10.40 -18.99
C ASN A 44 2.45 -10.17 -20.30
N HIS A 45 2.15 -10.94 -21.34
CA HIS A 45 2.79 -10.85 -22.67
C HIS A 45 2.32 -9.66 -23.51
N GLN A 46 1.66 -8.67 -22.90
CA GLN A 46 1.08 -7.51 -23.56
C GLN A 46 1.28 -6.23 -22.75
N ILE A 47 1.73 -5.16 -23.41
CA ILE A 47 1.81 -3.81 -22.85
C ILE A 47 1.06 -2.90 -23.82
N GLY A 48 -0.09 -2.38 -23.39
CA GLY A 48 -1.02 -1.73 -24.32
C GLY A 48 -1.43 -2.69 -25.43
N ASP A 49 -1.34 -2.25 -26.68
CA ASP A 49 -1.66 -3.06 -27.85
C ASP A 49 -0.46 -3.86 -28.41
N ILE A 50 0.70 -3.83 -27.72
CA ILE A 50 1.92 -4.53 -28.17
C ILE A 50 2.09 -5.84 -27.41
N SER A 51 2.27 -6.94 -28.15
CA SER A 51 2.60 -8.24 -27.58
C SER A 51 4.12 -8.46 -27.57
N TYR A 52 4.64 -9.12 -26.53
CA TYR A 52 6.06 -9.47 -26.43
C TYR A 52 6.23 -10.88 -25.84
N SER A 53 7.35 -11.56 -26.14
CA SER A 53 7.63 -12.91 -25.63
C SER A 53 8.81 -12.89 -24.67
N GLU A 54 8.79 -13.72 -23.61
CA GLU A 54 9.91 -13.84 -22.66
C GLU A 54 11.21 -14.34 -23.31
N GLU A 55 11.11 -15.02 -24.45
CA GLU A 55 12.24 -15.52 -25.26
C GLU A 55 12.87 -14.42 -26.13
N GLN A 56 12.13 -13.35 -26.41
CA GLN A 56 12.68 -12.12 -26.97
C GLN A 56 13.13 -11.25 -25.79
N SER A 57 14.44 -11.14 -25.63
CA SER A 57 15.06 -10.03 -24.90
C SER A 57 14.28 -8.72 -25.14
N ILE A 58 14.23 -7.82 -24.17
CA ILE A 58 13.72 -6.43 -24.30
C ILE A 58 14.57 -5.62 -25.34
N GLU A 59 15.27 -6.29 -26.26
CA GLU A 59 16.02 -5.75 -27.40
C GLU A 59 15.14 -5.04 -28.44
N VAL A 60 13.82 -5.07 -28.30
CA VAL A 60 12.88 -4.32 -29.17
C VAL A 60 12.65 -2.88 -28.67
N VAL A 61 13.40 -2.45 -27.65
CA VAL A 61 13.40 -1.05 -27.21
C VAL A 61 14.38 -0.26 -28.04
N VAL A 62 13.87 0.68 -28.82
CA VAL A 62 14.65 1.59 -29.67
C VAL A 62 14.42 3.03 -29.25
N GLU A 63 15.35 3.92 -29.58
CA GLU A 63 15.07 5.35 -29.52
C GLU A 63 14.11 5.73 -30.65
N GLY A 64 13.07 6.49 -30.32
CA GLY A 64 12.08 6.92 -31.29
C GLY A 64 11.13 7.99 -30.77
N ILE A 65 10.19 8.35 -31.64
CA ILE A 65 9.18 9.37 -31.38
C ILE A 65 7.80 8.73 -31.54
N VAL A 66 6.92 8.94 -30.55
CA VAL A 66 5.51 8.55 -30.63
C VAL A 66 4.66 9.81 -30.48
N ASP A 67 3.86 10.10 -31.49
CA ASP A 67 2.89 11.20 -31.49
C ASP A 67 1.48 10.64 -31.26
N LEU A 68 0.70 11.29 -30.39
CA LEU A 68 -0.73 11.02 -30.23
C LEU A 68 -1.56 12.00 -31.06
N ASP A 69 -2.74 11.58 -31.53
CA ASP A 69 -3.61 12.36 -32.43
C ASP A 69 -3.97 13.77 -31.90
N HIS A 70 -4.03 13.92 -30.57
CA HIS A 70 -4.32 15.19 -29.91
C HIS A 70 -3.09 16.11 -29.69
N GLY A 71 -1.91 15.72 -30.20
CA GLY A 71 -0.70 16.55 -30.26
C GLY A 71 0.39 16.27 -29.23
N SER A 72 0.13 15.48 -28.18
CA SER A 72 1.20 15.07 -27.25
C SER A 72 2.23 14.20 -27.96
N ARG A 73 3.50 14.42 -27.61
CA ARG A 73 4.64 13.71 -28.18
C ARG A 73 5.50 13.11 -27.08
N PHE A 74 5.96 11.88 -27.27
CA PHE A 74 7.03 11.27 -26.47
C PHE A 74 8.27 11.05 -27.33
N GLU A 75 9.42 11.47 -26.85
CA GLU A 75 10.73 11.23 -27.46
C GLU A 75 11.62 10.44 -26.49
N GLY A 76 12.04 9.23 -26.85
CA GLY A 76 12.86 8.40 -25.96
C GLY A 76 12.81 6.92 -26.30
N LEU A 77 12.95 6.07 -25.27
CA LEU A 77 12.90 4.62 -25.40
C LEU A 77 11.46 4.15 -25.64
N ILE A 78 11.23 3.46 -26.76
CA ILE A 78 9.92 2.98 -27.20
C ILE A 78 9.95 1.48 -27.44
N LEU A 79 8.87 0.80 -27.05
CA LEU A 79 8.61 -0.58 -27.44
C LEU A 79 7.84 -0.54 -28.76
N THR A 80 8.32 -1.27 -29.77
CA THR A 80 7.71 -1.27 -31.11
C THR A 80 7.29 -2.65 -31.57
N GLU A 81 6.11 -2.74 -32.18
CA GLU A 81 5.66 -3.92 -32.92
C GLU A 81 5.01 -3.45 -34.23
N ASN A 82 5.55 -3.90 -35.36
CA ASN A 82 5.16 -3.42 -36.70
C ASN A 82 5.31 -1.89 -36.86
N LYS A 83 4.19 -1.17 -37.00
CA LYS A 83 4.14 0.29 -37.11
C LYS A 83 3.68 0.97 -35.83
N LEU A 84 3.35 0.19 -34.80
CA LEU A 84 2.91 0.71 -33.52
C LEU A 84 4.13 0.88 -32.61
N GLY A 85 4.19 2.02 -31.92
CA GLY A 85 5.19 2.29 -30.90
C GLY A 85 4.50 2.85 -29.66
N ILE A 86 4.96 2.42 -28.48
CA ILE A 86 4.51 2.98 -27.20
C ILE A 86 5.73 3.37 -26.36
N PRO A 87 5.62 4.40 -25.50
CA PRO A 87 6.66 4.72 -24.53
C PRO A 87 7.00 3.49 -23.67
N PHE A 88 8.28 3.15 -23.57
CA PHE A 88 8.75 2.02 -22.78
C PHE A 88 10.18 2.23 -22.26
N GLY A 89 10.33 3.18 -21.34
CA GLY A 89 11.62 3.51 -20.74
C GLY A 89 11.78 5.00 -20.56
N TYR A 90 13.03 5.46 -20.43
CA TYR A 90 13.32 6.87 -20.24
C TYR A 90 13.03 7.68 -21.51
N GLY A 91 12.44 8.85 -21.33
CA GLY A 91 12.24 9.82 -22.38
C GLY A 91 11.65 11.13 -21.89
N GLU A 92 11.26 11.94 -22.86
CA GLU A 92 10.74 13.29 -22.68
C GLU A 92 9.33 13.36 -23.26
N LEU A 93 8.39 13.82 -22.45
CA LEU A 93 7.00 14.05 -22.85
C LEU A 93 6.79 15.54 -23.12
N TYR A 94 6.22 15.84 -24.27
CA TYR A 94 5.88 17.18 -24.72
C TYR A 94 4.36 17.32 -24.92
N GLU A 95 3.82 18.49 -24.59
CA GLU A 95 2.45 18.87 -24.94
C GLU A 95 2.38 19.32 -26.42
N LYS A 96 1.15 19.51 -26.94
CA LYS A 96 0.88 19.90 -28.34
C LYS A 96 1.62 21.15 -28.84
N ASP A 97 1.96 22.07 -27.92
CA ASP A 97 2.62 23.33 -28.23
C ASP A 97 4.16 23.21 -28.12
N GLY A 98 4.68 22.00 -27.88
CA GLY A 98 6.11 21.70 -27.75
C GLY A 98 6.70 22.01 -26.38
N PHE A 99 5.88 22.33 -25.38
CA PHE A 99 6.33 22.50 -24.00
C PHE A 99 6.70 21.14 -23.40
N LEU A 100 7.89 21.06 -22.81
CA LEU A 100 8.34 19.89 -22.07
C LEU A 100 7.49 19.76 -20.80
N MET A 101 6.84 18.61 -20.63
CA MET A 101 5.98 18.30 -19.49
C MET A 101 6.65 17.36 -18.50
N TYR A 102 7.47 16.41 -18.96
CA TYR A 102 8.06 15.38 -18.10
C TYR A 102 9.34 14.78 -18.70
N LYS A 103 10.28 14.43 -17.82
CA LYS A 103 11.44 13.58 -18.10
C LYS A 103 11.51 12.44 -17.09
N GLY A 104 11.61 11.20 -17.58
CA GLY A 104 11.69 10.02 -16.72
C GLY A 104 11.16 8.77 -17.41
N ILE A 105 10.94 7.71 -16.64
CA ILE A 105 10.41 6.46 -17.19
C ILE A 105 8.92 6.62 -17.52
N MET A 106 8.58 6.33 -18.77
CA MET A 106 7.21 6.24 -19.24
C MET A 106 6.96 4.85 -19.81
N ILE A 107 5.86 4.23 -19.39
CA ILE A 107 5.41 2.93 -19.87
C ILE A 107 3.97 3.10 -20.31
N ASN A 108 3.71 2.94 -21.61
CA ASN A 108 2.38 3.09 -22.20
C ASN A 108 1.66 4.38 -21.74
N TRP A 109 2.33 5.52 -21.94
CA TRP A 109 1.82 6.86 -21.59
C TRP A 109 1.53 7.12 -20.10
N LYS A 110 2.03 6.25 -19.22
CA LYS A 110 1.95 6.41 -17.76
C LYS A 110 3.35 6.62 -17.19
N ARG A 111 3.50 7.59 -16.29
CA ARG A 111 4.76 7.90 -15.59
C ARG A 111 5.01 6.86 -14.50
N PHE A 112 6.24 6.37 -14.43
CA PHE A 112 6.70 5.40 -13.43
C PHE A 112 8.11 5.73 -12.94
N GLY A 113 8.49 5.22 -11.77
CA GLY A 113 9.84 5.38 -11.22
C GLY A 113 10.19 6.83 -10.93
N TYR A 114 11.48 7.13 -10.79
CA TYR A 114 11.93 8.50 -10.55
C TYR A 114 11.83 9.34 -11.83
N GLY A 115 11.32 10.57 -11.71
CA GLY A 115 11.25 11.51 -12.83
C GLY A 115 10.88 12.93 -12.42
N THR A 116 10.95 13.83 -13.38
CA THR A 116 10.78 15.28 -13.19
C THR A 116 9.68 15.80 -14.10
N SER A 117 8.68 16.48 -13.55
CA SER A 117 7.70 17.24 -14.34
C SER A 117 7.99 18.74 -14.31
N TYR A 118 7.47 19.46 -15.29
CA TYR A 118 7.78 20.86 -15.52
C TYR A 118 6.51 21.69 -15.70
N HIS A 119 6.58 22.93 -15.24
CA HIS A 119 5.61 23.97 -15.57
C HIS A 119 5.80 24.42 -17.02
N ASN A 120 4.79 25.06 -17.60
CA ASN A 120 4.83 25.55 -19.00
C ASN A 120 5.93 26.60 -19.26
N ASN A 121 6.47 27.23 -18.21
CA ASN A 121 7.61 28.15 -18.31
C ASN A 121 8.98 27.43 -18.28
N GLY A 122 9.00 26.09 -18.20
CA GLY A 122 10.20 25.26 -18.16
C GLY A 122 10.82 25.09 -16.77
N CYS A 123 10.28 25.73 -15.72
CA CYS A 123 10.69 25.45 -14.35
C CYS A 123 10.21 24.07 -13.91
N ILE A 124 10.98 23.40 -13.04
CA ILE A 124 10.55 22.14 -12.43
C ILE A 124 9.26 22.39 -11.65
N GLU A 125 8.29 21.49 -11.79
CA GLU A 125 7.05 21.44 -11.01
C GLU A 125 7.19 20.41 -9.88
N TYR A 126 7.67 19.22 -10.23
CA TYR A 126 7.86 18.12 -9.29
C TYR A 126 9.09 17.29 -9.67
N GLU A 127 9.84 16.85 -8.67
CA GLU A 127 10.93 15.89 -8.81
C GLU A 127 10.76 14.79 -7.77
N GLY A 128 10.56 13.54 -8.20
CA GLY A 128 10.30 12.44 -7.28
C GLY A 128 9.84 11.17 -7.98
N TYR A 129 9.27 10.23 -7.22
CA TYR A 129 8.78 8.98 -7.78
C TYR A 129 7.35 9.10 -8.33
N TRP A 130 7.08 8.29 -9.33
CA TRP A 130 5.81 8.17 -10.02
C TRP A 130 5.37 6.71 -10.05
N CYS A 131 4.06 6.49 -9.97
CA CYS A 131 3.45 5.19 -10.11
C CYS A 131 2.09 5.36 -10.78
N ASP A 132 1.94 4.81 -11.99
CA ASP A 132 0.72 4.89 -12.79
C ASP A 132 0.19 6.33 -12.92
N ASP A 133 1.10 7.25 -13.28
CA ASP A 133 0.84 8.67 -13.48
C ASP A 133 0.52 9.49 -12.22
N ASN A 134 0.61 8.86 -11.05
CA ASN A 134 0.46 9.52 -9.76
C ASN A 134 1.81 9.74 -9.09
N ARG A 135 1.98 10.86 -8.38
CA ARG A 135 3.15 11.07 -7.51
C ARG A 135 3.17 9.98 -6.44
N TYR A 136 4.35 9.44 -6.17
CA TYR A 136 4.57 8.34 -5.24
C TYR A 136 5.89 8.53 -4.48
N GLY A 137 6.02 7.90 -3.31
CA GLY A 137 7.24 7.94 -2.50
C GLY A 137 7.70 9.36 -2.17
N ILE A 138 8.99 9.52 -1.90
CA ILE A 138 9.58 10.83 -1.60
C ILE A 138 9.61 11.69 -2.87
N GLY A 139 9.18 12.95 -2.75
CA GLY A 139 9.26 13.91 -3.85
C GLY A 139 9.25 15.37 -3.39
N LYS A 140 9.76 16.24 -4.28
CA LYS A 140 9.90 17.68 -4.09
C LYS A 140 8.98 18.43 -5.03
N VAL A 141 8.31 19.46 -4.54
CA VAL A 141 7.42 20.34 -5.31
C VAL A 141 7.99 21.74 -5.36
N TYR A 142 7.93 22.37 -6.53
CA TYR A 142 8.47 23.69 -6.80
C TYR A 142 7.42 24.63 -7.40
N ASP A 143 7.54 25.92 -7.11
CA ASP A 143 6.69 26.94 -7.70
C ASP A 143 7.12 27.35 -9.12
N LEU A 144 6.37 28.26 -9.75
CA LEU A 144 6.68 28.80 -11.08
C LEU A 144 8.01 29.57 -11.15
N SER A 145 8.60 29.94 -10.02
CA SER A 145 9.91 30.61 -9.96
C SER A 145 11.05 29.62 -9.71
N GLY A 146 10.76 28.33 -9.54
CA GLY A 146 11.72 27.28 -9.19
C GLY A 146 12.07 27.23 -7.70
N ILE A 147 11.29 27.87 -6.83
CA ILE A 147 11.48 27.83 -5.37
C ILE A 147 10.87 26.52 -4.84
N LEU A 148 11.64 25.79 -4.01
CA LEU A 148 11.16 24.60 -3.32
C LEU A 148 10.03 24.98 -2.36
N LEU A 149 8.83 24.46 -2.61
CA LEU A 149 7.68 24.63 -1.73
C LEU A 149 7.64 23.56 -0.63
N LYS A 150 7.99 22.32 -0.97
CA LYS A 150 7.81 21.16 -0.11
C LYS A 150 8.66 19.97 -0.53
N GLU A 151 9.08 19.16 0.45
CA GLU A 151 9.60 17.81 0.29
C GLU A 151 8.84 16.87 1.25
N CYS A 152 8.09 15.90 0.71
CA CYS A 152 7.25 14.99 1.50
C CYS A 152 7.12 13.62 0.80
N GLU A 153 6.47 12.65 1.46
CA GLU A 153 6.04 11.41 0.82
C GLU A 153 4.69 11.56 0.12
N TRP A 154 4.48 10.76 -0.93
CA TRP A 154 3.28 10.73 -1.75
C TRP A 154 2.78 9.30 -1.91
N TYR A 155 1.47 9.10 -1.87
CA TYR A 155 0.86 7.80 -2.14
C TYR A 155 -0.33 8.01 -3.05
N ASN A 156 -0.22 7.53 -4.29
CA ASN A 156 -1.21 7.72 -5.35
C ASN A 156 -1.67 9.19 -5.49
N GLY A 157 -0.71 10.11 -5.49
CA GLY A 157 -0.96 11.55 -5.67
C GLY A 157 -1.41 12.27 -4.40
N ILE A 158 -1.67 11.55 -3.32
CA ILE A 158 -2.03 12.12 -2.02
C ILE A 158 -0.74 12.35 -1.22
N GLU A 159 -0.56 13.60 -0.78
CA GLU A 159 0.48 13.96 0.17
C GLU A 159 0.30 13.19 1.48
N CYS A 160 1.35 12.49 1.90
CA CYS A 160 1.42 11.82 3.20
C CYS A 160 2.53 12.50 4.00
N ASP A 161 2.16 13.54 4.72
CA ASP A 161 3.07 14.27 5.62
C ASP A 161 3.02 13.73 7.06
N THR A 162 2.25 12.66 7.29
CA THR A 162 2.09 12.04 8.61
C THR A 162 2.39 10.55 8.55
N ASP A 163 3.18 10.09 9.53
CA ASP A 163 3.35 8.67 9.89
C ASP A 163 2.02 8.02 10.36
N GLU A 164 0.90 8.73 10.31
CA GLU A 164 -0.39 8.35 10.87
C GLU A 164 -1.51 8.44 9.83
N TYR A 165 -2.32 7.38 9.78
CA TYR A 165 -3.63 7.36 9.14
C TYR A 165 -4.71 7.60 10.20
N ARG A 166 -5.61 8.57 9.95
CA ARG A 166 -6.85 8.76 10.72
C ARG A 166 -8.04 8.83 9.77
N GLY A 167 -8.97 7.90 9.87
CA GLY A 167 -10.15 7.86 9.00
C GLY A 167 -11.03 6.64 9.23
N ASP A 168 -12.05 6.47 8.40
CA ASP A 168 -12.94 5.30 8.45
C ASP A 168 -12.48 4.18 7.50
N GLY A 169 -11.39 4.38 6.76
CA GLY A 169 -10.92 3.45 5.73
C GLY A 169 -11.42 3.75 4.31
N SER A 170 -12.11 4.86 4.07
CA SER A 170 -12.50 5.30 2.72
C SER A 170 -11.30 5.78 1.91
N GLU A 171 -10.37 6.46 2.58
CA GLU A 171 -9.16 6.99 1.96
C GLU A 171 -8.07 5.92 1.85
N PRO A 172 -7.19 5.99 0.83
CA PRO A 172 -6.10 5.05 0.65
C PRO A 172 -5.22 4.89 1.90
N LEU A 173 -4.93 3.63 2.24
CA LEU A 173 -4.02 3.29 3.33
C LEU A 173 -2.58 3.21 2.80
N ASN A 174 -1.70 4.01 3.40
CA ASN A 174 -0.27 4.01 3.13
C ASN A 174 0.44 2.80 3.80
N ILE A 175 1.16 1.98 3.03
CA ILE A 175 1.95 0.84 3.55
C ILE A 175 3.13 1.24 4.46
N GLY A 176 3.63 2.47 4.33
CA GLY A 176 4.65 3.09 5.15
C GLY A 176 4.13 3.73 6.45
N MET A 177 2.81 3.73 6.69
CA MET A 177 2.25 4.31 7.92
C MET A 177 2.77 3.59 9.17
N LYS A 178 3.00 4.35 10.24
CA LYS A 178 3.37 3.83 11.57
C LYS A 178 2.16 3.75 12.51
N HIS A 179 1.15 4.59 12.32
CA HIS A 179 0.00 4.66 13.21
C HIS A 179 -1.30 4.52 12.40
N LEU A 180 -2.04 3.43 12.62
CA LEU A 180 -3.36 3.24 12.04
C LEU A 180 -4.42 3.58 13.07
N LYS A 181 -5.23 4.61 12.83
CA LYS A 181 -6.38 4.97 13.66
C LYS A 181 -7.66 4.96 12.84
N LEU A 182 -8.48 3.92 13.04
CA LEU A 182 -9.79 3.82 12.42
C LEU A 182 -10.85 4.45 13.33
N SER A 183 -11.72 5.29 12.76
CA SER A 183 -12.87 5.85 13.47
C SER A 183 -13.95 4.80 13.71
N ASP A 184 -14.91 5.14 14.57
CA ASP A 184 -16.11 4.32 14.78
C ASP A 184 -16.84 4.07 13.45
N ASN A 185 -17.46 2.90 13.32
CA ASN A 185 -18.20 2.47 12.13
C ASN A 185 -17.38 2.53 10.82
N CYS A 186 -16.11 2.11 10.87
CA CYS A 186 -15.23 2.11 9.70
C CYS A 186 -15.86 1.37 8.50
N VAL A 187 -15.59 1.83 7.27
CA VAL A 187 -16.15 1.24 6.04
C VAL A 187 -15.46 -0.06 5.62
N LEU A 188 -14.36 -0.41 6.29
CA LEU A 188 -13.58 -1.62 5.98
C LEU A 188 -14.31 -2.87 6.46
N VAL A 189 -14.51 -3.81 5.54
CA VAL A 189 -15.20 -5.10 5.79
C VAL A 189 -14.25 -6.28 5.96
N ASP A 190 -12.98 -6.08 5.58
CA ASP A 190 -11.91 -7.08 5.60
C ASP A 190 -10.75 -6.60 6.48
N TRP A 191 -10.22 -7.51 7.30
CA TRP A 191 -9.01 -7.32 8.10
C TRP A 191 -7.82 -8.04 7.48
N ASP A 192 -6.86 -7.27 6.98
CA ASP A 192 -5.54 -7.77 6.60
C ASP A 192 -4.53 -6.64 6.73
N VAL A 193 -3.58 -6.81 7.65
CA VAL A 193 -2.51 -5.84 7.92
C VAL A 193 -1.13 -6.43 7.64
N SER A 194 -1.07 -7.59 6.98
CA SER A 194 0.17 -8.36 6.77
C SER A 194 1.24 -7.60 6.00
N LEU A 195 0.86 -6.61 5.18
CA LEU A 195 1.79 -5.80 4.38
C LEU A 195 2.17 -4.47 5.03
N LEU A 196 1.59 -4.14 6.19
CA LEU A 196 1.83 -2.88 6.89
C LEU A 196 3.00 -3.01 7.89
N TYR A 197 4.17 -3.41 7.38
CA TYR A 197 5.34 -3.77 8.19
C TYR A 197 5.93 -2.63 9.03
N TYR A 198 5.58 -1.38 8.71
CA TYR A 198 6.02 -0.19 9.44
C TYR A 198 5.12 0.18 10.62
N LEU A 199 3.97 -0.49 10.80
CA LEU A 199 3.06 -0.19 11.90
C LEU A 199 3.72 -0.33 13.27
N GLU A 200 3.57 0.71 14.07
CA GLU A 200 3.92 0.84 15.48
C GLU A 200 2.67 0.88 16.38
N SER A 201 1.53 1.36 15.88
CA SER A 201 0.26 1.31 16.62
C SER A 201 -0.95 1.04 15.74
N ILE A 202 -1.90 0.28 16.28
CA ILE A 202 -3.23 0.08 15.71
C ILE A 202 -4.26 0.55 16.75
N GLU A 203 -5.15 1.45 16.35
CA GLU A 203 -6.32 1.87 17.11
C GLU A 203 -7.56 1.71 16.23
N ILE A 204 -8.50 0.90 16.68
CA ILE A 204 -9.78 0.66 15.99
C ILE A 204 -10.87 1.26 16.86
N GLY A 205 -11.72 2.11 16.28
CA GLY A 205 -12.89 2.67 16.95
C GLY A 205 -13.94 1.63 17.31
N ASN A 206 -15.14 2.08 17.64
CA ASN A 206 -16.28 1.23 17.98
C ASN A 206 -17.00 0.69 16.72
N ASP A 207 -17.71 -0.42 16.85
CA ASP A 207 -18.65 -0.94 15.84
C ASP A 207 -18.02 -1.18 14.44
N CYS A 208 -16.75 -1.57 14.39
CA CYS A 208 -16.01 -1.88 13.15
C CYS A 208 -16.02 -3.39 12.83
N PHE A 209 -15.70 -3.80 11.59
CA PHE A 209 -15.33 -5.19 11.26
C PHE A 209 -16.30 -6.32 11.70
N GLY A 210 -17.61 -6.08 11.85
CA GLY A 210 -18.56 -7.10 12.32
C GLY A 210 -18.68 -8.35 11.41
N SER A 211 -18.26 -8.24 10.15
CA SER A 211 -18.17 -9.35 9.18
C SER A 211 -16.90 -10.18 9.29
N VAL A 212 -15.84 -9.65 9.93
CA VAL A 212 -14.54 -10.30 10.00
C VAL A 212 -14.61 -11.50 10.95
N LYS A 213 -14.12 -12.64 10.46
CA LYS A 213 -14.06 -13.90 11.22
C LYS A 213 -12.69 -14.17 11.84
N THR A 214 -11.63 -13.71 11.18
CA THR A 214 -10.25 -13.94 11.59
C THR A 214 -9.58 -12.60 11.81
N PHE A 215 -9.28 -12.29 13.06
CA PHE A 215 -8.36 -11.22 13.42
C PHE A 215 -6.98 -11.84 13.61
N LYS A 216 -6.10 -11.66 12.63
CA LYS A 216 -4.73 -12.18 12.68
C LYS A 216 -3.72 -11.06 12.49
N ILE A 217 -2.71 -11.04 13.35
CA ILE A 217 -1.48 -10.27 13.21
C ILE A 217 -0.32 -11.24 13.44
N ASP A 218 0.62 -11.30 12.50
CA ASP A 218 1.74 -12.24 12.51
C ASP A 218 2.99 -11.56 11.97
N GLY A 219 4.03 -11.45 12.81
CA GLY A 219 5.33 -10.93 12.39
C GLY A 219 5.44 -9.42 12.19
N LEU A 220 4.46 -8.63 12.64
CA LEU A 220 4.56 -7.15 12.65
C LEU A 220 5.51 -6.68 13.75
N ASN A 221 6.81 -6.84 13.49
CA ASN A 221 7.86 -6.70 14.51
C ASN A 221 8.09 -5.28 15.02
N ARG A 222 7.52 -4.27 14.37
CA ARG A 222 7.56 -2.86 14.82
C ARG A 222 6.34 -2.48 15.65
N LEU A 223 5.29 -3.31 15.65
CA LEU A 223 4.03 -3.00 16.31
C LEU A 223 4.22 -3.02 17.82
N LYS A 224 3.90 -1.91 18.48
CA LYS A 224 4.03 -1.69 19.93
C LYS A 224 2.69 -1.73 20.65
N THR A 225 1.64 -1.21 20.04
CA THR A 225 0.34 -1.08 20.71
C THR A 225 -0.82 -1.51 19.81
N ILE A 226 -1.78 -2.21 20.39
CA ILE A 226 -3.06 -2.55 19.76
C ILE A 226 -4.17 -2.05 20.69
N LYS A 227 -5.11 -1.28 20.15
CA LYS A 227 -6.33 -0.81 20.83
C LYS A 227 -7.54 -1.12 19.97
N ILE A 228 -8.53 -1.77 20.56
CA ILE A 228 -9.76 -2.17 19.87
C ILE A 228 -10.96 -1.67 20.67
N GLY A 229 -11.75 -0.80 20.04
CA GLY A 229 -12.96 -0.21 20.60
C GLY A 229 -14.13 -1.21 20.70
N THR A 230 -15.18 -0.76 21.37
CA THR A 230 -16.33 -1.58 21.76
C THR A 230 -17.08 -2.12 20.54
N ARG A 231 -17.49 -3.39 20.58
CA ARG A 231 -18.29 -4.07 19.53
C ARG A 231 -17.66 -4.11 18.11
N SER A 232 -16.39 -3.76 17.96
CA SER A 232 -15.65 -3.97 16.71
C SER A 232 -15.32 -5.44 16.57
N PHE A 233 -15.48 -6.16 15.47
CA PHE A 233 -15.38 -7.65 15.39
C PHE A 233 -16.55 -8.43 16.05
N ASN A 234 -17.63 -7.74 16.42
CA ASN A 234 -18.82 -8.40 16.93
C ASN A 234 -19.82 -8.65 15.80
N SER A 235 -20.10 -9.91 15.49
CA SER A 235 -21.19 -10.23 14.56
C SER A 235 -22.50 -10.38 15.32
N LEU A 236 -23.50 -9.57 14.94
CA LEU A 236 -24.86 -9.69 15.47
C LEU A 236 -25.57 -10.98 15.01
N GLN A 237 -25.01 -11.70 14.03
CA GLN A 237 -25.58 -12.92 13.50
C GLN A 237 -25.02 -14.13 14.24
N TYR A 238 -25.61 -14.45 15.39
CA TYR A 238 -25.39 -15.71 16.11
C TYR A 238 -25.97 -16.91 15.34
N SER A 239 -25.45 -17.24 14.15
CA SER A 239 -25.81 -18.50 13.48
C SER A 239 -24.96 -19.62 14.08
N ARG A 240 -25.59 -20.43 14.95
CA ARG A 240 -24.99 -21.50 15.77
C ARG A 240 -24.47 -22.73 14.99
N GLN A 241 -24.12 -22.62 13.71
CA GLN A 241 -23.52 -23.72 12.95
C GLN A 241 -22.41 -23.21 12.03
N ASN A 242 -21.18 -23.71 12.24
CA ASN A 242 -19.99 -23.53 11.40
C ASN A 242 -19.43 -22.09 11.27
N ASP A 243 -19.61 -21.23 12.27
CA ASP A 243 -19.03 -19.88 12.27
C ASP A 243 -17.71 -19.81 13.05
N TYR A 244 -16.69 -20.48 12.52
CA TYR A 244 -15.35 -20.52 13.10
C TYR A 244 -14.71 -19.12 13.09
N ARG A 245 -14.31 -18.64 14.27
CA ARG A 245 -13.74 -17.30 14.47
C ARG A 245 -12.47 -17.34 15.32
N GLU A 246 -11.43 -16.68 14.83
CA GLU A 246 -10.08 -16.75 15.40
C GLU A 246 -9.53 -15.38 15.73
N PHE A 247 -8.92 -15.28 16.92
CA PHE A 247 -8.07 -14.17 17.31
C PHE A 247 -6.64 -14.67 17.45
N ALA A 248 -5.71 -14.09 16.72
CA ALA A 248 -4.30 -14.44 16.78
C ALA A 248 -3.41 -13.19 16.68
N VAL A 249 -2.57 -12.98 17.68
CA VAL A 249 -1.48 -12.01 17.66
C VAL A 249 -0.20 -12.76 18.00
N VAL A 250 0.63 -13.01 16.99
CA VAL A 250 1.80 -13.88 17.10
C VAL A 250 3.05 -13.27 16.52
N ASN A 251 4.21 -13.68 17.03
CA ASN A 251 5.53 -13.34 16.48
C ASN A 251 5.83 -11.83 16.38
N CYS A 252 5.22 -10.98 17.20
CA CYS A 252 5.46 -9.53 17.18
C CYS A 252 6.50 -9.14 18.25
N GLN A 253 7.75 -8.89 17.83
CA GLN A 253 8.88 -8.71 18.74
C GLN A 253 8.83 -7.43 19.60
N SER A 254 8.18 -6.36 19.12
CA SER A 254 8.12 -5.08 19.82
C SER A 254 6.78 -4.80 20.51
N LEU A 255 5.86 -5.76 20.54
CA LEU A 255 4.50 -5.51 21.03
C LEU A 255 4.50 -5.39 22.55
N GLU A 256 4.12 -4.22 23.06
CA GLU A 256 4.15 -3.85 24.49
C GLU A 256 2.77 -3.95 25.15
N SER A 257 1.70 -3.58 24.44
CA SER A 257 0.34 -3.58 25.00
C SER A 257 -0.75 -3.95 24.02
N ILE A 258 -1.75 -4.67 24.54
CA ILE A 258 -3.01 -4.98 23.85
C ILE A 258 -4.16 -4.53 24.75
N GLU A 259 -5.03 -3.64 24.25
CA GLU A 259 -6.25 -3.19 24.91
C GLU A 259 -7.46 -3.50 24.03
N ILE A 260 -8.41 -4.23 24.59
CA ILE A 260 -9.64 -4.65 23.90
C ILE A 260 -10.81 -4.25 24.77
N GLU A 261 -11.66 -3.35 24.27
CA GLU A 261 -12.88 -2.91 24.95
C GLU A 261 -14.00 -3.97 24.90
N GLU A 262 -15.11 -3.67 25.54
CA GLU A 262 -16.21 -4.61 25.74
C GLU A 262 -16.86 -5.09 24.43
N TYR A 263 -17.34 -6.33 24.44
CA TYR A 263 -18.12 -6.99 23.39
C TYR A 263 -17.47 -7.13 22.00
N SER A 264 -16.25 -6.65 21.82
CA SER A 264 -15.52 -6.67 20.55
C SER A 264 -15.43 -8.08 19.95
N PHE A 265 -15.03 -9.07 20.74
CA PHE A 265 -14.83 -10.45 20.29
C PHE A 265 -15.83 -11.42 20.91
N SER A 266 -17.11 -11.02 21.05
CA SER A 266 -18.13 -11.85 21.71
C SER A 266 -18.38 -13.21 21.04
N GLY A 267 -18.26 -13.26 19.71
CA GLY A 267 -18.43 -14.48 18.91
C GLY A 267 -17.16 -15.30 18.70
N TYR A 268 -15.99 -14.84 19.17
CA TYR A 268 -14.70 -15.50 18.90
C TYR A 268 -14.45 -16.56 19.97
N GLY A 269 -15.07 -17.73 19.78
CA GLY A 269 -15.03 -18.86 20.72
C GLY A 269 -14.06 -19.98 20.35
N ASP A 270 -13.54 -20.00 19.11
CA ASP A 270 -12.86 -21.18 18.60
C ASP A 270 -11.35 -21.16 18.84
N LYS A 271 -10.70 -20.02 18.59
CA LYS A 271 -9.24 -19.91 18.71
C LYS A 271 -8.82 -18.54 19.25
N PHE A 272 -8.02 -18.58 20.31
CA PHE A 272 -7.36 -17.41 20.90
C PHE A 272 -5.86 -17.71 21.04
N GLU A 273 -5.03 -16.99 20.30
CA GLU A 273 -3.57 -17.12 20.34
C GLU A 273 -2.89 -15.78 20.56
N VAL A 274 -2.10 -15.72 21.64
CA VAL A 274 -1.20 -14.61 21.94
C VAL A 274 0.16 -15.23 22.24
N LYS A 275 1.05 -15.29 21.25
CA LYS A 275 2.27 -16.11 21.30
C LYS A 275 3.53 -15.43 20.74
N HIS A 276 4.69 -15.72 21.32
CA HIS A 276 6.00 -15.21 20.88
C HIS A 276 6.04 -13.66 20.87
N LEU A 277 5.76 -13.06 22.03
CA LEU A 277 5.67 -11.62 22.24
C LEU A 277 6.60 -11.21 23.40
N PRO A 278 7.93 -11.20 23.20
CA PRO A 278 8.89 -11.03 24.29
C PRO A 278 8.83 -9.67 24.99
N MET A 279 8.32 -8.64 24.33
CA MET A 279 8.18 -7.28 24.89
C MET A 279 6.82 -7.01 25.53
N LEU A 280 5.91 -7.99 25.58
CA LEU A 280 4.54 -7.77 26.02
C LEU A 280 4.47 -7.50 27.53
N GLN A 281 4.02 -6.31 27.89
CA GLN A 281 3.93 -5.85 29.27
C GLN A 281 2.50 -5.90 29.81
N SER A 282 1.50 -5.67 28.96
CA SER A 282 0.10 -5.62 29.41
C SER A 282 -0.88 -6.15 28.36
N ILE A 283 -1.88 -6.89 28.84
CA ILE A 283 -3.08 -7.23 28.10
C ILE A 283 -4.26 -6.81 28.95
N ARG A 284 -5.13 -5.97 28.39
CA ARG A 284 -6.38 -5.55 29.01
C ARG A 284 -7.55 -5.95 28.11
N ILE A 285 -8.48 -6.71 28.67
CA ILE A 285 -9.69 -7.15 27.98
C ILE A 285 -10.90 -6.74 28.82
N GLY A 286 -11.73 -5.86 28.28
CA GLY A 286 -12.87 -5.25 28.93
C GLY A 286 -12.51 -4.12 29.89
N SER A 287 -13.55 -3.60 30.56
CA SER A 287 -13.45 -2.50 31.51
C SER A 287 -13.93 -2.90 32.92
N PHE A 288 -13.54 -2.12 33.92
CA PHE A 288 -13.86 -2.40 35.33
C PHE A 288 -15.35 -2.16 35.60
N ARG A 289 -16.04 -3.16 36.19
CA ARG A 289 -17.49 -3.15 36.54
C ARG A 289 -18.46 -3.24 35.37
N HIS A 290 -17.97 -3.52 34.17
CA HIS A 290 -18.82 -3.77 33.01
C HIS A 290 -18.64 -5.20 32.51
N GLN A 291 -19.70 -5.76 31.94
CA GLN A 291 -19.63 -7.08 31.33
C GLN A 291 -18.85 -6.97 30.02
N SER A 292 -17.72 -7.69 29.91
CA SER A 292 -16.91 -7.68 28.69
C SER A 292 -17.46 -8.60 27.60
N SER A 293 -17.84 -9.84 27.94
CA SER A 293 -18.24 -10.90 26.98
C SER A 293 -17.25 -11.22 25.86
N ASN A 294 -16.05 -10.64 25.82
CA ASN A 294 -15.01 -11.01 24.87
C ASN A 294 -14.60 -12.47 25.09
N PHE A 295 -14.41 -13.20 23.99
CA PHE A 295 -13.87 -14.57 24.02
C PHE A 295 -14.68 -15.54 24.90
N GLY A 296 -16.00 -15.33 25.02
CA GLY A 296 -16.84 -16.02 26.02
C GLY A 296 -16.88 -17.55 25.96
N TYR A 297 -16.49 -18.16 24.84
CA TYR A 297 -16.39 -19.62 24.66
C TYR A 297 -14.95 -20.10 24.38
N SER A 298 -13.97 -19.19 24.34
CA SER A 298 -12.58 -19.50 24.02
C SER A 298 -11.76 -19.78 25.28
N PRO A 299 -10.80 -20.72 25.23
CA PRO A 299 -9.77 -20.81 26.25
C PRO A 299 -8.83 -19.58 26.16
N PHE A 300 -8.45 -19.03 27.30
CA PHE A 300 -7.41 -17.99 27.35
C PHE A 300 -6.04 -18.67 27.43
N VAL A 301 -5.24 -18.56 26.35
CA VAL A 301 -3.90 -19.15 26.26
C VAL A 301 -2.89 -18.07 25.93
N LEU A 302 -1.87 -17.94 26.79
CA LEU A 302 -0.77 -16.99 26.67
C LEU A 302 0.54 -17.77 26.74
N GLU A 303 1.30 -17.83 25.65
CA GLU A 303 2.50 -18.66 25.51
C GLU A 303 3.68 -17.88 24.94
N GLY A 304 4.93 -18.28 25.25
CA GLY A 304 6.11 -17.65 24.65
C GLY A 304 6.29 -16.17 25.02
N ILE A 305 5.89 -15.78 26.24
CA ILE A 305 6.35 -14.54 26.87
C ILE A 305 7.65 -14.90 27.59
N ASP A 306 8.76 -14.70 26.91
CA ASP A 306 10.07 -14.85 27.55
C ASP A 306 10.25 -13.74 28.59
N LYS A 307 10.75 -14.11 29.77
CA LYS A 307 11.19 -13.12 30.76
C LYS A 307 12.47 -12.48 30.22
N VAL A 308 12.40 -11.21 29.83
CA VAL A 308 13.58 -10.35 29.74
C VAL A 308 14.17 -10.15 31.14
#